data_AF-A0A961TKF6-F1
#
_entry.id   AF-A0A961TKF6-F1
#
_cell.length_a   1.000
_cell.length_b   1.000
_cell.length_c   1.000
_cell.angle_alpha   90.00
_cell.angle_beta   90.00
_cell.angle_gamma   90.00
#
_symmetry.space_group_name_H-M   'P 1'
#
loop_
_entity.id
_entity.type
_entity.pdbx_description
1 polymer ?
#
loop_
_entity_poly.entity_id
_entity_poly.type
_entity_poly.pdbx_seq_one_letter_code
_entity_poly.pdbx_strand_id
1 'polypeptide(L)'
;MSKSPQPTENTYKPANELEAGALHYHRFPTPGKLAITATKPLGNQRDLALAYSPGVAAPCLAIAADPAEAAAYTSRANLVAVISNGTAVLGLGDIGPLASKPVMEGKAVLF
;
A
#
# COMPACT_ATOMS: atom_id res chain seq x y z
N MET A 1 9.95 -30.18 22.79
CA MET A 1 8.99 -29.33 23.53
C MET A 1 9.38 -27.87 23.36
N SER A 2 9.02 -27.27 22.21
CA SER A 2 9.20 -25.84 21.95
C SER A 2 7.94 -25.14 22.45
N LYS A 3 8.06 -24.35 23.52
CA LYS A 3 6.93 -23.56 24.03
C LYS A 3 6.52 -22.55 22.96
N SER A 4 5.27 -22.62 22.52
CA SER A 4 4.62 -21.59 21.71
C SER A 4 4.79 -20.22 22.40
N PRO A 5 5.14 -19.14 21.69
CA PRO A 5 5.18 -17.83 22.31
C PRO A 5 3.76 -17.47 22.79
N GLN A 6 3.64 -17.20 24.09
CA GLN A 6 2.40 -16.72 24.69
C GLN A 6 2.08 -15.33 24.11
N PRO A 7 0.84 -15.04 23.69
CA PRO A 7 0.48 -13.71 23.24
C PRO A 7 0.61 -12.73 24.41
N THR A 8 1.44 -11.71 24.26
CA THR A 8 1.55 -10.62 25.22
C THR A 8 0.21 -9.88 25.27
N GLU A 9 -0.47 -9.92 26.42
CA GLU A 9 -1.72 -9.21 26.70
C GLU A 9 -1.51 -7.70 26.70
N ASN A 10 -1.49 -7.09 25.52
CA ASN A 10 -1.69 -5.66 25.38
C ASN A 10 -2.71 -5.40 24.26
N THR A 11 -3.95 -5.82 24.50
CA THR A 11 -5.05 -5.65 23.56
C THR A 11 -5.68 -4.28 23.80
N TYR A 12 -5.52 -3.37 22.84
CA TYR A 12 -6.25 -2.09 22.84
C TYR A 12 -7.75 -2.34 22.97
N LYS A 13 -8.39 -1.75 23.98
CA LYS A 13 -9.83 -1.86 24.24
C LYS A 13 -10.52 -0.58 23.77
N PRO A 14 -11.48 -0.66 22.81
CA PRO A 14 -12.17 0.53 22.32
C PRO A 14 -13.03 1.16 23.42
N ALA A 15 -13.02 2.49 23.50
CA ALA A 15 -13.77 3.23 24.52
C ALA A 15 -15.26 3.36 24.21
N ASN A 16 -15.64 3.27 22.93
CA ASN A 16 -17.01 3.40 22.46
C ASN A 16 -17.26 2.59 21.17
N GLU A 17 -18.52 2.57 20.71
CA GLU A 17 -18.92 1.83 19.51
C GLU A 17 -18.26 2.35 18.23
N LEU A 18 -18.00 3.66 18.13
CA LEU A 18 -17.32 4.25 16.98
C LEU A 18 -15.89 3.73 16.86
N GLU A 19 -15.15 3.69 17.96
CA GLU A 19 -13.80 3.12 18.00
C GLU A 19 -13.80 1.62 17.67
N ALA A 20 -14.74 0.86 18.24
CA ALA A 20 -14.88 -0.56 17.93
C ALA A 20 -15.17 -0.78 16.44
N GLY A 21 -16.08 0.01 15.86
CA GLY A 21 -16.40 0.01 14.43
C GLY A 21 -15.21 0.39 13.56
N ALA A 22 -14.44 1.42 13.94
CA ALA A 22 -13.24 1.83 13.22
C ALA A 22 -12.17 0.72 13.22
N LEU A 23 -11.95 0.05 14.35
CA LEU A 23 -11.03 -1.08 14.43
C LEU A 23 -11.49 -2.26 13.56
N HIS A 24 -12.79 -2.56 13.57
CA HIS A 24 -13.37 -3.61 12.72
C HIS A 24 -13.19 -3.28 11.24
N TYR A 25 -13.55 -2.05 10.84
CA TYR A 25 -13.44 -1.55 9.46
C TYR A 25 -12.02 -1.64 8.90
N HIS A 26 -10.98 -1.37 9.71
CA HIS A 26 -9.60 -1.48 9.25
C HIS A 26 -9.04 -2.92 9.27
N ARG A 27 -9.73 -3.89 9.91
CA ARG A 27 -9.25 -5.27 10.08
C ARG A 27 -9.92 -6.24 9.13
N PHE A 28 -11.21 -6.08 8.86
CA PHE A 28 -12.03 -7.06 8.14
C PHE A 28 -12.78 -6.43 6.96
N PRO A 29 -13.07 -7.21 5.90
CA PRO A 29 -12.65 -8.60 5.68
C PRO A 29 -11.16 -8.75 5.30
N THR A 30 -10.52 -7.66 4.87
CA THR A 30 -9.09 -7.61 4.54
C THR A 30 -8.48 -6.42 5.26
N PRO A 31 -7.33 -6.56 5.93
CA PRO A 31 -6.71 -5.45 6.65
C PRO A 31 -6.28 -4.30 5.74
N GLY A 32 -6.44 -3.07 6.24
CA GLY A 32 -6.04 -1.84 5.55
C GLY A 32 -7.10 -1.29 4.59
N LYS A 33 -6.78 -0.17 3.95
CA LYS A 33 -7.71 0.57 3.06
C LYS A 33 -7.28 0.61 1.60
N LEU A 34 -6.10 0.06 1.29
CA LEU A 34 -5.52 0.08 -0.05
C LEU A 34 -5.27 -1.34 -0.55
N ALA A 35 -5.44 -1.53 -1.85
CA ALA A 35 -5.06 -2.75 -2.57
C ALA A 35 -4.33 -2.38 -3.87
N ILE A 36 -3.45 -3.28 -4.33
CA ILE A 36 -2.84 -3.18 -5.66
C ILE A 36 -3.60 -4.10 -6.60
N THR A 37 -4.04 -3.55 -7.73
CA THR A 37 -4.72 -4.32 -8.78
C THR A 37 -3.99 -4.15 -10.10
N ALA A 38 -3.89 -5.24 -10.88
CA ALA A 38 -3.31 -5.19 -12.20
C ALA A 38 -4.22 -4.43 -13.17
N THR A 39 -3.65 -3.50 -13.93
CA THR A 39 -4.39 -2.70 -14.94
C THR A 39 -4.38 -3.33 -16.33
N LYS A 40 -3.58 -4.38 -16.54
CA LYS A 40 -3.43 -5.11 -17.81
C LYS A 40 -3.78 -6.59 -17.60
N PRO A 41 -4.30 -7.29 -18.63
CA PRO A 41 -4.52 -8.73 -18.57
C PRO A 41 -3.23 -9.50 -18.24
N LEU A 42 -3.38 -10.58 -17.48
CA LEU A 42 -2.30 -11.49 -17.08
C LEU A 42 -2.77 -12.95 -17.16
N GLY A 43 -3.71 -13.26 -18.05
CA GLY A 43 -4.47 -14.51 -18.03
C GLY A 43 -3.82 -15.67 -18.79
N ASN A 44 -2.79 -15.40 -19.59
CA ASN A 44 -2.16 -16.39 -20.46
C ASN A 44 -0.65 -16.14 -20.63
N GLN A 45 0.04 -17.05 -21.31
CA GLN A 45 1.49 -16.97 -21.53
C GLN A 45 1.92 -15.74 -22.33
N ARG A 46 1.12 -15.30 -23.31
CA ARG A 46 1.42 -14.11 -24.11
C ARG A 46 1.34 -12.86 -23.25
N ASP A 47 0.32 -12.75 -22.41
CA ASP A 47 0.16 -11.62 -21.49
C ASP A 47 1.35 -11.54 -20.52
N LEU A 48 1.76 -12.67 -19.95
CA LEU A 48 2.93 -12.75 -19.07
C LEU A 48 4.23 -12.37 -19.79
N ALA A 49 4.41 -12.81 -21.04
CA ALA A 49 5.57 -12.47 -21.85
C ALA A 49 5.62 -10.97 -22.21
N LEU A 50 4.49 -10.28 -22.25
CA LEU A 50 4.42 -8.82 -22.46
C LEU A 50 4.61 -8.04 -21.15
N ALA A 51 3.98 -8.47 -20.07
CA ALA A 51 4.04 -7.81 -18.77
C ALA A 51 5.39 -7.99 -18.06
N TYR A 52 6.11 -9.06 -18.39
CA TYR A 52 7.40 -9.41 -17.82
C TYR A 52 8.38 -9.81 -18.92
N SER A 53 9.33 -10.69 -18.61
CA SER A 53 10.31 -11.16 -19.59
C SER A 53 9.67 -12.00 -20.71
N PRO A 54 10.08 -11.82 -21.98
CA PRO A 54 11.09 -10.87 -22.47
C PRO A 54 10.54 -9.47 -22.83
N GLY A 55 9.22 -9.28 -22.90
CA GLY A 55 8.58 -8.07 -23.45
C GLY A 55 8.84 -6.79 -22.67
N VAL A 56 9.02 -6.87 -21.35
CA VAL A 56 9.32 -5.73 -20.47
C VAL A 56 10.62 -4.99 -20.85
N ALA A 57 11.52 -5.64 -21.60
CA ALA A 57 12.75 -5.00 -22.07
C ALA A 57 12.48 -3.81 -23.00
N ALA A 58 11.41 -3.85 -23.81
CA ALA A 58 11.09 -2.79 -24.75
C ALA A 58 10.81 -1.43 -24.09
N PRO A 59 9.87 -1.30 -23.11
CA PRO A 59 9.69 -0.03 -22.40
C PRO A 59 10.92 0.38 -21.59
N CYS A 60 11.70 -0.57 -21.04
CA CYS A 60 12.96 -0.23 -20.35
C CYS A 60 13.98 0.44 -21.28
N LEU A 61 14.20 -0.11 -22.48
CA LEU A 61 15.12 0.47 -23.46
C LEU A 61 14.61 1.81 -24.00
N ALA A 62 13.29 1.94 -24.20
CA ALA A 62 12.69 3.22 -24.58
C ALA A 62 12.93 4.31 -23.53
N ILE A 63 12.71 4.01 -22.25
CA ILE A 63 12.97 4.94 -21.14
C ILE A 63 14.47 5.25 -20.98
N ALA A 64 15.34 4.27 -21.24
CA ALA A 64 16.79 4.49 -21.22
C ALA A 64 17.25 5.44 -22.34
N ALA A 65 16.60 5.38 -23.51
CA ALA A 65 16.85 6.29 -24.62
C ALA A 65 16.24 7.69 -24.39
N ASP A 66 15.02 7.75 -23.86
CA ASP A 66 14.34 8.99 -23.46
C ASP A 66 13.66 8.85 -22.08
N PRO A 67 14.23 9.44 -21.02
CA PRO A 67 13.66 9.39 -19.68
C PRO A 67 12.24 9.98 -19.55
N ALA A 68 11.80 10.83 -20.48
CA ALA A 68 10.45 11.40 -20.47
C ALA A 68 9.37 10.32 -20.68
N GLU A 69 9.68 9.27 -21.44
CA GLU A 69 8.78 8.13 -21.71
C GLU A 69 8.38 7.34 -20.46
N ALA A 70 9.05 7.57 -19.33
CA ALA A 70 8.62 7.01 -18.05
C ALA A 70 7.18 7.42 -17.68
N ALA A 71 6.72 8.60 -18.13
CA ALA A 71 5.33 9.03 -17.94
C ALA A 71 4.34 8.25 -18.81
N ALA A 72 4.75 7.76 -19.98
CA ALA A 72 3.88 7.04 -20.93
C ALA A 72 3.82 5.53 -20.63
N TYR A 73 4.95 4.93 -20.26
CA TYR A 73 5.05 3.47 -20.09
C TYR A 73 4.92 2.98 -18.64
N THR A 74 4.72 3.88 -17.68
CA THR A 74 4.53 3.50 -16.26
C THR A 74 3.37 4.27 -15.64
N SER A 75 2.99 3.89 -14.42
CA SER A 75 2.00 4.64 -13.64
C SER A 75 2.50 6.01 -13.15
N ARG A 76 3.76 6.37 -13.37
CA ARG A 76 4.41 7.58 -12.84
C ARG A 76 3.61 8.87 -13.10
N ALA A 77 2.98 9.01 -14.26
CA ALA A 77 2.22 10.21 -14.60
C ALA A 77 1.03 10.46 -13.67
N ASN A 78 0.52 9.42 -13.00
CA ASN A 78 -0.64 9.49 -12.11
C ASN A 78 -0.35 8.94 -10.70
N LEU A 79 0.91 8.62 -10.37
CA LEU A 79 1.26 8.01 -9.09
C LEU A 79 1.69 9.09 -8.09
N VAL A 80 0.96 9.20 -6.97
CA VAL A 80 1.28 10.11 -5.85
C VAL A 80 1.73 9.30 -4.63
N ALA A 81 2.83 9.71 -4.02
CA ALA A 81 3.33 9.10 -2.78
C ALA A 81 2.95 9.94 -1.55
N VAL A 82 2.19 9.35 -0.62
CA VAL A 82 1.89 9.96 0.68
C VAL A 82 2.95 9.51 1.69
N ILE A 83 3.89 10.39 2.01
CA ILE A 83 5.07 10.09 2.86
C ILE A 83 4.96 10.84 4.19
N SER A 84 5.18 10.12 5.30
CA SER A 84 5.30 10.68 6.65
C SER A 84 6.20 9.80 7.51
N ASN A 85 6.93 10.41 8.43
CA ASN A 85 7.71 9.70 9.46
C ASN A 85 6.91 9.45 10.75
N GLY A 86 5.67 9.93 10.84
CA GLY A 86 4.78 9.72 11.99
C GLY A 86 5.00 10.64 13.20
N THR A 87 5.82 11.68 13.06
CA THR A 87 6.14 12.62 14.15
C THR A 87 5.04 13.64 14.46
N ALA A 88 4.06 13.80 13.55
CA ALA A 88 2.92 14.70 13.73
C ALA A 88 1.65 14.10 13.11
N VAL A 89 1.02 13.16 13.83
CA VAL A 89 -0.18 12.47 13.34
C VAL A 89 -1.43 13.08 13.98
N LEU A 90 -2.14 13.93 13.21
CA LEU A 90 -3.36 14.61 13.68
C LEU A 90 -3.11 15.33 15.02
N GLY A 91 -3.97 15.13 16.02
CA GLY A 91 -3.77 15.61 17.39
C GLY A 91 -2.99 14.66 18.30
N LEU A 92 -2.45 13.55 17.78
CA LEU A 92 -1.78 12.50 18.57
C LEU A 92 -0.27 12.75 18.73
N GLY A 93 0.30 13.70 17.99
CA GLY A 93 1.73 14.01 18.05
C GLY A 93 2.61 12.94 17.42
N ASP A 94 3.75 12.68 18.04
CA ASP A 94 4.72 11.68 17.60
C ASP A 94 4.34 10.29 18.11
N ILE A 95 3.73 9.50 17.23
CA ILE A 95 3.35 8.11 17.49
C ILE A 95 4.14 7.13 16.60
N GLY A 96 5.14 7.65 15.88
CA GLY A 96 6.00 6.88 14.99
C GLY A 96 5.34 6.41 13.69
N PRO A 97 6.15 5.84 12.77
CA PRO A 97 5.73 5.57 11.41
C PRO A 97 4.65 4.48 11.31
N LEU A 98 4.72 3.44 12.14
CA LEU A 98 3.75 2.33 12.10
C LEU A 98 2.35 2.77 12.53
N ALA A 99 2.24 3.55 13.60
CA ALA A 99 0.94 4.03 14.09
C ALA A 99 0.33 5.10 13.17
N SER A 100 1.16 5.78 12.36
CA SER A 100 0.68 6.74 11.35
C SER A 100 0.05 6.08 10.11
N LYS A 101 0.30 4.77 9.88
CA LYS A 101 -0.05 4.09 8.64
C LYS A 101 -1.53 4.16 8.26
N PRO A 102 -2.50 3.98 9.18
CA PRO A 102 -3.91 4.12 8.85
C PRO A 102 -4.26 5.51 8.31
N VAL A 103 -3.62 6.57 8.81
CA VAL A 103 -3.85 7.94 8.31
C VAL A 103 -3.28 8.10 6.90
N MET A 104 -2.10 7.55 6.63
CA MET A 104 -1.48 7.65 5.30
C MET A 104 -2.27 6.89 4.24
N GLU A 105 -2.78 5.70 4.57
CA GLU A 105 -3.68 4.96 3.69
C GLU A 105 -4.98 5.74 3.44
N GLY A 106 -5.55 6.36 4.47
CA GLY A 106 -6.76 7.16 4.34
C GLY A 106 -6.56 8.37 3.42
N LYS A 107 -5.43 9.05 3.53
CA LYS A 107 -5.08 10.13 2.59
C LYS A 107 -4.92 9.61 1.17
N ALA A 108 -4.24 8.49 0.97
CA ALA A 108 -4.04 7.91 -0.36
C ALA A 108 -5.35 7.50 -1.05
N VAL A 109 -6.39 7.10 -0.30
CA VAL A 109 -7.73 6.82 -0.86
C VAL A 109 -8.46 8.09 -1.34
N LEU A 110 -8.10 9.26 -0.81
CA LEU A 110 -8.73 10.54 -1.14
C LEU A 110 -8.02 11.31 -2.27
N PHE A 111 -6.86 10.81 -2.74
CA PHE A 111 -6.12 11.32 -3.90
C PHE A 111 -6.50 10.53 -5.15
#